data_AF-A0A1E7LJ89-F1
#
_entry.id   AF-A0A1E7LJ89-F1
#
_cell.length_a   1.000
_cell.length_b   1.000
_cell.length_c   1.000
_cell.angle_alpha   90.00
_cell.angle_beta   90.00
_cell.angle_gamma   90.00
#
_symmetry.space_group_name_H-M   'P 1'
#
loop_
_entity.id
_entity.type
_entity.pdbx_description
1 polymer ?
#
loop_
_entity_poly.entity_id
_entity_poly.type
_entity_poly.pdbx_seq_one_letter_code
_entity_poly.pdbx_strand_id
1 'polypeptide(L)'
;MLPGSPVVAIDGETQVTAWHELYDAPERFGVTFEQLSRVRVPFELYFGLSVQDARQIFYDRNVEGVPVAKNLAMSMDQRDIGTQIAHRIAETVKIEHDGKVVPLTKLVQNRKRQLTKTDPEVVTLSALRVLVVTALHGRAGLNLSSSTVHDADLPDGVDIEQAERELVPLLSQLIAGLFPHFAARNAASAPAVLAGIGIAAHQATSWAATGTRLSPEELVRLIEPVRFEREARYWDGVAASANASGTLNFGGGAKDSGGRVADAILGPDTDHGRRIRGW
;
A
#
# COMPACT_ATOMS: atom_id res chain seq x y z
N MET A 1 12.03 5.85 43.03
CA MET A 1 11.88 5.69 41.56
C MET A 1 11.71 4.21 41.28
N LEU A 2 10.67 3.81 40.55
CA LEU A 2 10.46 2.41 40.20
C LEU A 2 11.23 2.07 38.90
N PRO A 3 12.02 0.99 38.87
CA PRO A 3 12.60 0.45 37.63
C PRO A 3 11.47 0.14 36.62
N GLY A 4 11.63 0.53 35.36
CA GLY A 4 10.66 0.23 34.29
C GLY A 4 9.68 1.35 33.93
N SER A 5 9.92 2.60 34.34
CA SER A 5 9.09 3.72 33.88
C SER A 5 9.23 3.90 32.35
N PRO A 6 8.12 4.00 31.59
CA PRO A 6 8.18 4.12 30.14
C PRO A 6 8.83 5.45 29.74
N VAL A 7 9.84 5.35 28.87
CA VAL A 7 10.45 6.49 28.20
C VAL A 7 9.74 6.65 26.86
N VAL A 8 9.13 7.81 26.64
CA VAL A 8 8.46 8.14 25.38
C VAL A 8 9.25 9.24 24.70
N ALA A 9 9.87 8.92 23.57
CA ALA A 9 10.45 9.92 22.68
C ALA A 9 9.29 10.59 21.91
N ILE A 10 8.99 11.83 22.24
CA ILE A 10 7.98 12.63 21.55
C ILE A 10 8.72 13.48 20.52
N ASP A 11 8.26 13.49 19.27
CA ASP A 11 8.82 14.31 18.17
C ASP A 11 10.20 13.86 17.60
N GLY A 12 10.63 12.63 17.88
CA GLY A 12 11.85 12.09 17.27
C GLY A 12 11.69 11.82 15.77
N GLU A 13 10.55 11.28 15.36
CA GLU A 13 10.35 10.74 14.01
C GLU A 13 10.18 11.81 12.93
N THR A 14 9.42 12.88 13.22
CA THR A 14 9.22 14.01 12.29
C THR A 14 10.49 14.85 12.14
N GLN A 15 11.22 15.09 13.25
CA GLN A 15 12.51 15.78 13.19
C GLN A 15 13.58 14.95 12.48
N VAL A 16 13.64 13.63 12.72
CA VAL A 16 14.54 12.71 12.01
C VAL A 16 14.21 12.68 10.51
N THR A 17 12.93 12.65 10.16
CA THR A 17 12.48 12.69 8.77
C THR A 17 12.87 13.99 8.08
N ALA A 18 12.61 15.14 8.71
CA ALA A 18 13.01 16.44 8.20
C ALA A 18 14.53 16.55 8.07
N TRP A 19 15.28 15.98 9.01
CA TRP A 19 16.74 15.92 8.96
C TRP A 19 17.26 15.07 7.80
N HIS A 20 16.63 13.94 7.52
CA HIS A 20 16.96 13.12 6.36
C HIS A 20 16.68 13.85 5.04
N GLU A 21 15.54 14.54 4.92
CA GLU A 21 15.25 15.36 3.73
C GLU A 21 16.26 16.49 3.53
N LEU A 22 16.69 17.12 4.63
CA LEU A 22 17.72 18.16 4.61
C LEU A 22 19.11 17.63 4.23
N TYR A 23 19.48 16.43 4.70
CA TYR A 23 20.74 15.77 4.33
C TYR A 23 20.76 15.28 2.89
N ASP A 24 19.62 14.79 2.38
CA ASP A 24 19.49 14.25 1.01
C ASP A 24 19.61 15.35 -0.06
N ALA A 25 19.18 16.59 0.24
CA ALA A 25 19.26 17.73 -0.70
C ALA A 25 19.42 19.09 0.01
N PRO A 26 20.58 19.39 0.63
CA PRO A 26 20.82 20.61 1.41
C PRO A 26 20.56 21.88 0.60
N GLU A 27 20.96 21.88 -0.66
CA GLU A 27 20.93 23.05 -1.55
C GLU A 27 19.50 23.48 -1.86
N ARG A 28 18.54 22.55 -1.84
CA ARG A 28 17.12 22.83 -2.03
C ARG A 28 16.57 23.75 -0.94
N PHE A 29 17.19 23.73 0.24
CA PHE A 29 16.81 24.52 1.41
C PHE A 29 17.79 25.67 1.67
N GLY A 30 18.69 25.97 0.73
CA GLY A 30 19.63 27.08 0.82
C GLY A 30 20.75 26.87 1.84
N VAL A 31 21.07 25.63 2.18
CA VAL A 31 22.11 25.26 3.16
C VAL A 31 23.10 24.27 2.54
N THR A 32 24.31 24.17 3.12
CA THR A 32 25.33 23.19 2.71
C THR A 32 25.47 22.06 3.72
N PHE A 33 25.99 20.92 3.27
CA PHE A 33 26.27 19.77 4.13
C PHE A 33 27.19 20.12 5.32
N GLU A 34 28.17 20.99 5.10
CA GLU A 34 29.07 21.47 6.15
C GLU A 34 28.32 22.31 7.20
N GLN A 35 27.38 23.16 6.77
CA GLN A 35 26.53 23.93 7.68
C GLN A 35 25.62 23.00 8.48
N LEU A 36 25.06 21.98 7.84
CA LEU A 36 24.21 20.97 8.49
C LEU A 36 24.95 20.17 9.54
N SER A 37 26.17 19.72 9.27
CA SER A 37 26.98 18.95 10.22
C SER A 37 27.29 19.68 11.53
N ARG A 38 27.13 21.02 11.55
CA ARG A 38 27.36 21.89 12.71
C ARG A 38 26.10 22.17 13.52
N VAL A 39 24.92 21.85 12.99
CA VAL A 39 23.66 22.07 13.70
C VAL A 39 23.51 20.99 14.78
N ARG A 40 23.34 21.44 16.02
CA ARG A 40 22.99 20.56 17.12
C ARG A 40 21.48 20.43 17.17
N VAL A 41 20.98 19.19 17.15
CA VAL A 41 19.54 18.91 17.24
C VAL A 41 19.13 18.95 18.70
N PRO A 42 18.24 19.88 19.11
CA PRO A 42 17.67 19.82 20.44
C PRO A 42 16.76 18.60 20.52
N PHE A 43 16.92 17.80 21.56
CA PHE A 43 15.97 16.74 21.88
C PHE A 43 15.39 17.00 23.26
N GLU A 44 14.11 16.69 23.43
CA GLU A 44 13.40 16.79 24.69
C GLU A 44 13.02 15.39 25.14
N LEU A 45 13.26 15.09 26.41
CA LEU A 45 12.94 13.79 26.97
C LEU A 45 12.11 14.00 28.23
N TYR A 46 10.88 13.47 28.19
CA TYR A 46 9.90 13.65 29.23
C TYR A 46 9.80 12.39 30.08
N PHE A 47 9.81 12.56 31.40
CA PHE A 47 9.71 11.47 32.38
C PHE A 47 8.45 11.61 33.22
N GLY A 48 7.79 10.48 33.50
CA GLY A 48 6.62 10.44 34.39
C GLY A 48 5.33 11.01 33.78
N LEU A 49 5.27 11.19 32.46
CA LEU A 49 4.02 11.54 31.78
C LEU A 49 3.04 10.38 31.83
N SER A 50 1.76 10.71 31.95
CA SER A 50 0.71 9.72 31.71
C SER A 50 0.66 9.38 30.21
N VAL A 51 0.13 8.20 29.89
CA VAL A 51 -0.09 7.78 28.49
C VAL A 51 -1.03 8.75 27.76
N GLN A 52 -1.97 9.38 28.46
CA GLN A 52 -2.90 10.35 27.89
C GLN A 52 -2.20 11.65 27.50
N ASP A 53 -1.31 12.15 28.35
CA ASP A 53 -0.53 13.37 28.08
C ASP A 53 0.43 13.16 26.91
N ALA A 54 1.11 12.01 26.87
CA ALA A 54 1.98 11.64 25.75
C ALA A 54 1.23 11.59 24.41
N ARG A 55 -0.02 11.12 24.41
CA ARG A 55 -0.88 11.09 23.22
C ARG A 55 -1.31 12.50 22.78
N GLN A 56 -1.63 13.39 23.72
CA GLN A 56 -2.02 14.76 23.40
C GLN A 56 -0.85 15.57 22.83
N ILE A 57 0.35 15.46 23.42
CA ILE A 57 1.54 16.15 22.91
C ILE A 57 1.92 15.63 21.52
N PHE A 58 1.77 14.33 21.27
CA PHE A 58 1.97 13.76 19.94
C PHE A 58 0.97 14.31 18.91
N TYR A 59 -0.32 14.40 19.27
CA TYR A 59 -1.35 14.99 18.42
C TYR A 59 -1.03 16.46 18.11
N ASP A 60 -0.75 17.27 19.13
CA ASP A 60 -0.50 18.71 18.97
C ASP A 60 0.74 18.97 18.11
N ARG A 61 1.85 18.22 18.30
CA ARG A 61 3.09 18.42 17.52
C ARG A 61 2.98 17.96 16.06
N ASN A 62 2.24 16.90 15.78
CA ASN A 62 2.20 16.28 14.44
C ASN A 62 0.96 16.65 13.62
N VAL A 63 -0.14 17.04 14.27
CA VAL A 63 -1.41 17.39 13.62
C VAL A 63 -1.60 18.91 13.56
N GLU A 64 -1.29 19.64 14.64
CA GLU A 64 -1.31 21.13 14.64
C GLU A 64 0.05 21.73 14.21
N GLY A 65 1.11 20.91 14.11
CA GLY A 65 2.42 21.28 13.55
C GLY A 65 2.51 21.15 12.02
N VAL A 66 3.74 21.11 11.47
CA VAL A 66 3.96 21.00 10.02
C VAL A 66 3.38 19.68 9.50
N PRO A 67 2.39 19.70 8.58
CA PRO A 67 1.73 18.49 8.13
C PRO A 67 2.69 17.60 7.33
N VAL A 68 2.95 16.40 7.84
CA VAL A 68 3.72 15.36 7.12
C VAL A 68 2.88 14.79 5.98
N ALA A 69 3.50 14.44 4.85
CA ALA A 69 2.80 13.82 3.73
C ALA A 69 2.08 12.53 4.19
N LYS A 70 0.77 12.41 3.93
CA LYS A 70 -0.09 11.33 4.45
C LYS A 70 0.47 9.91 4.23
N ASN A 71 1.11 9.65 3.09
CA ASN A 71 1.69 8.32 2.82
C ASN A 71 2.94 8.02 3.67
N LEU A 72 3.73 9.05 3.95
CA LEU A 72 4.90 8.91 4.81
C LEU A 72 4.46 8.62 6.25
N ALA A 73 3.49 9.41 6.75
CA ALA A 73 2.87 9.15 8.06
C ALA A 73 2.29 7.73 8.16
N MET A 74 1.57 7.26 7.13
CA MET A 74 1.04 5.89 7.10
C MET A 74 2.15 4.83 7.04
N SER A 75 3.24 5.06 6.30
CA SER A 75 4.36 4.10 6.26
C SER A 75 5.13 3.99 7.58
N MET A 76 5.02 4.99 8.45
CA MET A 76 5.64 5.01 9.77
C MET A 76 4.74 4.44 10.87
N ASP A 77 3.43 4.26 10.60
CA ASP A 77 2.51 3.66 11.57
C ASP A 77 2.72 2.15 11.68
N GLN A 78 3.64 1.76 12.56
CA GLN A 78 3.95 0.36 12.84
C GLN A 78 2.78 -0.42 13.45
N ARG A 79 1.63 0.21 13.76
CA ARG A 79 0.42 -0.48 14.27
C ARG A 79 -0.61 -0.74 13.17
N ASP A 80 -0.37 -0.25 11.95
CA ASP A 80 -1.26 -0.47 10.82
C ASP A 80 -1.05 -1.89 10.26
N ILE A 81 -2.01 -2.79 10.52
CA ILE A 81 -1.92 -4.20 10.10
C ILE A 81 -1.77 -4.32 8.58
N GLY A 82 -2.50 -3.49 7.82
CA GLY A 82 -2.41 -3.48 6.36
C GLY A 82 -1.01 -3.18 5.84
N THR A 83 -0.32 -2.22 6.47
CA THR A 83 1.06 -1.85 6.12
C THR A 83 2.06 -2.90 6.59
N GLN A 84 1.90 -3.47 7.79
CA GLN A 84 2.75 -4.55 8.27
C GLN A 84 2.73 -5.76 7.32
N ILE A 85 1.55 -6.22 6.93
CA ILE A 85 1.39 -7.35 6.01
C ILE A 85 1.95 -6.98 4.61
N ALA A 86 1.72 -5.76 4.14
CA ALA A 86 2.30 -5.30 2.86
C ALA A 86 3.83 -5.32 2.86
N HIS A 87 4.47 -4.92 3.97
CA HIS A 87 5.92 -5.04 4.14
C HIS A 87 6.38 -6.49 4.11
N ARG A 88 5.74 -7.37 4.89
CA ARG A 88 6.09 -8.80 4.93
C ARG A 88 5.97 -9.47 3.56
N ILE A 89 4.94 -9.13 2.79
CA ILE A 89 4.78 -9.60 1.41
C ILE A 89 5.93 -9.09 0.54
N ALA A 90 6.25 -7.80 0.59
CA ALA A 90 7.35 -7.23 -0.19
C ALA A 90 8.72 -7.82 0.17
N GLU A 91 8.92 -8.24 1.43
CA GLU A 91 10.13 -8.92 1.88
C GLU A 91 10.18 -10.39 1.43
N THR A 92 9.04 -11.05 1.40
CA THR A 92 8.90 -12.47 1.02
C THR A 92 9.10 -12.66 -0.48
N VAL A 93 8.57 -11.75 -1.31
CA VAL A 93 8.64 -11.86 -2.76
C VAL A 93 10.05 -11.59 -3.26
N LYS A 94 10.65 -12.59 -3.91
CA LYS A 94 11.92 -12.50 -4.63
C LYS A 94 11.64 -12.56 -6.13
N ILE A 95 12.18 -11.59 -6.85
CA ILE A 95 11.91 -11.37 -8.28
C ILE A 95 13.22 -11.25 -9.03
N GLU A 96 13.26 -11.80 -10.23
CA GLU A 96 14.35 -11.56 -11.16
C GLU A 96 14.14 -10.20 -11.82
N HIS A 97 15.09 -9.28 -11.62
CA HIS A 97 15.09 -7.95 -12.19
C HIS A 97 16.51 -7.61 -12.65
N ASP A 98 16.67 -7.24 -13.92
CA ASP A 98 17.96 -6.96 -14.56
C ASP A 98 19.01 -8.07 -14.35
N GLY A 99 18.57 -9.34 -14.47
CA GLY A 99 19.43 -10.52 -14.33
C GLY A 99 19.87 -10.82 -12.90
N LYS A 100 19.24 -10.19 -11.89
CA LYS A 100 19.52 -10.43 -10.46
C LYS A 100 18.23 -10.75 -9.72
N VAL A 101 18.30 -11.69 -8.78
CA VAL A 101 17.22 -11.93 -7.83
C VAL A 101 17.28 -10.87 -6.74
N VAL A 102 16.28 -10.00 -6.68
CA VAL A 102 16.14 -8.94 -5.67
C VAL A 102 14.85 -9.11 -4.88
N PRO A 103 14.82 -8.72 -3.58
CA PRO A 103 13.57 -8.60 -2.85
C PRO A 103 12.69 -7.51 -3.47
N LEU A 104 11.38 -7.71 -3.50
CA LEU A 104 10.43 -6.72 -4.01
C LEU A 104 10.50 -5.40 -3.25
N THR A 105 10.85 -5.41 -1.95
CA THR A 105 11.06 -4.18 -1.16
C THR A 105 11.95 -3.15 -1.84
N LYS A 106 12.96 -3.57 -2.62
CA LYS A 106 13.84 -2.65 -3.35
C LYS A 106 13.16 -1.94 -4.53
N LEU A 107 12.02 -2.43 -4.99
CA LEU A 107 11.24 -1.91 -6.09
C LEU A 107 9.88 -1.34 -5.63
N VAL A 108 9.72 -1.10 -4.32
CA VAL A 108 8.52 -0.50 -3.71
C VAL A 108 8.82 0.93 -3.30
N GLN A 109 8.03 1.87 -3.81
CA GLN A 109 8.14 3.29 -3.45
C GLN A 109 7.34 3.57 -2.18
N ASN A 110 8.03 3.91 -1.09
CA ASN A 110 7.42 4.17 0.20
C ASN A 110 7.10 5.66 0.47
N ARG A 111 7.72 6.60 -0.27
CA ARG A 111 7.56 8.06 -0.03
C ARG A 111 6.49 8.69 -0.93
N LYS A 112 6.49 8.39 -2.23
CA LYS A 112 5.62 9.06 -3.21
C LYS A 112 4.22 8.46 -3.26
N ARG A 113 3.22 9.31 -3.53
CA ARG A 113 1.83 8.88 -3.78
C ARG A 113 1.64 8.20 -5.13
N GLN A 114 2.43 8.60 -6.11
CA GLN A 114 2.34 8.13 -7.48
C GLN A 114 3.76 7.98 -8.03
N LEU A 115 3.97 6.95 -8.84
CA LEU A 115 5.22 6.74 -9.56
C LEU A 115 5.27 7.64 -10.78
N THR A 116 6.44 8.22 -11.04
CA THR A 116 6.76 8.86 -12.31
C THR A 116 7.39 7.84 -13.27
N LYS A 117 7.57 8.23 -14.54
CA LYS A 117 8.24 7.39 -15.54
C LYS A 117 9.72 7.14 -15.22
N THR A 118 10.33 8.00 -14.41
CA THR A 118 11.76 7.97 -14.09
C THR A 118 12.07 7.21 -12.80
N ASP A 119 11.04 6.88 -12.01
CA ASP A 119 11.24 6.13 -10.78
C ASP A 119 11.75 4.73 -11.11
N PRO A 120 12.68 4.15 -10.34
CA PRO A 120 13.08 2.75 -10.50
C PRO A 120 12.03 1.79 -9.91
N GLU A 121 11.21 2.26 -8.97
CA GLU A 121 10.19 1.42 -8.33
C GLU A 121 8.99 1.18 -9.25
N VAL A 122 8.36 0.02 -9.08
CA VAL A 122 7.28 -0.47 -9.97
C VAL A 122 5.90 -0.44 -9.33
N VAL A 123 5.84 -0.31 -8.00
CA VAL A 123 4.60 -0.16 -7.22
C VAL A 123 4.85 0.72 -6.00
N THR A 124 3.82 1.42 -5.51
CA THR A 124 3.92 2.16 -4.24
C THR A 124 3.51 1.27 -3.06
N LEU A 125 4.07 1.52 -1.88
CA LEU A 125 3.66 0.84 -0.65
C LEU A 125 2.17 1.07 -0.37
N SER A 126 1.67 2.28 -0.65
CA SER A 126 0.24 2.60 -0.51
C SER A 126 -0.65 1.74 -1.41
N ALA A 127 -0.20 1.38 -2.62
CA ALA A 127 -0.96 0.52 -3.52
C ALA A 127 -0.90 -0.96 -3.09
N LEU A 128 0.23 -1.43 -2.56
CA LEU A 128 0.32 -2.75 -1.92
C LEU A 128 -0.55 -2.84 -0.67
N ARG A 129 -0.57 -1.80 0.16
CA ARG A 129 -1.46 -1.71 1.31
C ARG A 129 -2.93 -1.80 0.89
N VAL A 130 -3.32 -1.11 -0.19
CA VAL A 130 -4.67 -1.21 -0.74
C VAL A 130 -5.03 -2.66 -1.09
N LEU A 131 -4.14 -3.39 -1.77
CA LEU A 131 -4.31 -4.81 -2.09
C LEU A 131 -4.55 -5.64 -0.82
N VAL A 132 -3.74 -5.43 0.22
CA VAL A 132 -3.85 -6.15 1.50
C VAL A 132 -5.17 -5.83 2.20
N VAL A 133 -5.52 -4.56 2.35
CA VAL A 133 -6.73 -4.13 3.06
C VAL A 133 -7.99 -4.65 2.35
N THR A 134 -8.01 -4.66 1.01
CA THR A 134 -9.15 -5.24 0.29
C THR A 134 -9.13 -6.77 0.26
N ALA A 135 -7.99 -7.43 0.39
CA ALA A 135 -7.94 -8.88 0.62
C ALA A 135 -8.42 -9.26 2.03
N LEU A 136 -8.17 -8.41 3.02
CA LEU A 136 -8.58 -8.62 4.40
C LEU A 136 -10.09 -8.43 4.58
N HIS A 137 -10.66 -7.32 4.09
CA HIS A 137 -12.06 -6.94 4.32
C HIS A 137 -12.96 -7.06 3.08
N GLY A 138 -12.47 -7.60 1.97
CA GLY A 138 -13.20 -7.63 0.71
C GLY A 138 -13.54 -6.23 0.23
N ARG A 139 -14.77 -6.06 -0.28
CA ARG A 139 -15.24 -4.77 -0.81
C ARG A 139 -15.29 -3.66 0.26
N ALA A 140 -15.55 -4.01 1.52
CA ALA A 140 -15.56 -3.04 2.61
C ALA A 140 -14.17 -2.38 2.80
N GLY A 141 -13.09 -3.09 2.45
CA GLY A 141 -11.72 -2.59 2.50
C GLY A 141 -11.47 -1.34 1.65
N LEU A 142 -12.30 -1.06 0.63
CA LEU A 142 -12.19 0.18 -0.15
C LEU A 142 -12.37 1.42 0.73
N ASN A 143 -13.23 1.36 1.75
CA ASN A 143 -13.46 2.44 2.69
C ASN A 143 -12.33 2.58 3.72
N LEU A 144 -11.61 1.48 3.99
CA LEU A 144 -10.49 1.42 4.94
C LEU A 144 -9.13 1.69 4.28
N SER A 145 -9.09 1.75 2.95
CA SER A 145 -7.86 1.91 2.16
C SER A 145 -7.05 3.18 2.49
N SER A 146 -7.66 4.18 3.14
CA SER A 146 -7.02 5.45 3.53
C SER A 146 -7.03 5.75 5.03
N SER A 147 -7.51 4.80 5.84
CA SER A 147 -7.57 4.84 7.31
C SER A 147 -6.59 3.84 7.89
N THR A 148 -6.11 4.04 9.11
CA THR A 148 -5.35 3.01 9.83
C THR A 148 -6.25 1.82 10.15
N VAL A 149 -5.73 0.60 9.98
CA VAL A 149 -6.40 -0.67 10.30
C VAL A 149 -5.74 -1.26 11.54
N HIS A 150 -6.50 -1.39 12.62
CA HIS A 150 -6.09 -1.95 13.90
C HIS A 150 -6.72 -3.32 14.15
N ASP A 151 -6.30 -3.99 15.23
CA ASP A 151 -6.80 -5.32 15.62
C ASP A 151 -8.32 -5.37 15.73
N ALA A 152 -8.94 -4.28 16.21
CA ALA A 152 -10.40 -4.16 16.34
C ALA A 152 -11.14 -4.06 15.00
N ASP A 153 -10.43 -3.75 13.92
CA ASP A 153 -11.00 -3.67 12.58
C ASP A 153 -10.96 -5.02 11.85
N LEU A 154 -10.23 -6.02 12.38
CA LEU A 154 -10.12 -7.35 11.77
C LEU A 154 -11.48 -8.04 11.62
N PRO A 155 -11.66 -8.88 10.59
CA PRO A 155 -12.87 -9.68 10.45
C PRO A 155 -13.16 -10.53 11.69
N ASP A 156 -14.44 -10.73 12.00
CA ASP A 156 -14.86 -11.49 13.19
C ASP A 156 -14.19 -12.88 13.26
N GLY A 157 -13.53 -13.16 14.39
CA GLY A 157 -12.84 -14.42 14.61
C GLY A 157 -11.49 -14.57 13.90
N VAL A 158 -10.98 -13.52 13.26
CA VAL A 158 -9.65 -13.48 12.64
C VAL A 158 -8.70 -12.67 13.51
N ASP A 159 -7.57 -13.26 13.88
CA ASP A 159 -6.45 -12.54 14.50
C ASP A 159 -5.37 -12.20 13.46
N ILE A 160 -4.38 -11.39 13.87
CA ILE A 160 -3.27 -10.96 13.00
C ILE A 160 -2.49 -12.16 12.49
N GLU A 161 -2.23 -13.16 13.34
CA GLU A 161 -1.42 -14.32 12.98
C GLU A 161 -2.11 -15.15 11.88
N GLN A 162 -3.43 -15.35 11.99
CA GLN A 162 -4.23 -16.00 10.97
C GLN A 162 -4.28 -15.18 9.69
N ALA A 163 -4.48 -13.87 9.79
CA ALA A 163 -4.49 -12.98 8.62
C ALA A 163 -3.15 -13.05 7.86
N GLU A 164 -2.02 -13.01 8.58
CA GLU A 164 -0.69 -13.13 8.01
C GLU A 164 -0.44 -14.50 7.38
N ARG A 165 -0.81 -15.57 8.08
CA ARG A 165 -0.62 -16.95 7.62
C ARG A 165 -1.33 -17.25 6.30
N GLU A 166 -2.50 -16.65 6.08
CA GLU A 166 -3.26 -16.84 4.84
C GLU A 166 -2.90 -15.81 3.75
N LEU A 167 -2.81 -14.51 4.10
CA LEU A 167 -2.62 -13.45 3.11
C LEU A 167 -1.20 -13.35 2.58
N VAL A 168 -0.18 -13.55 3.43
CA VAL A 168 1.23 -13.42 2.98
C VAL A 168 1.55 -14.41 1.85
N PRO A 169 1.32 -15.73 1.98
CA PRO A 169 1.63 -16.65 0.88
C PRO A 169 0.76 -16.41 -0.35
N LEU A 170 -0.56 -16.19 -0.17
CA LEU A 170 -1.50 -15.95 -1.26
C LEU A 170 -1.11 -14.72 -2.10
N LEU A 171 -0.93 -13.58 -1.44
CA LEU A 171 -0.61 -12.33 -2.12
C LEU A 171 0.82 -12.32 -2.66
N SER A 172 1.77 -13.00 -2.00
CA SER A 172 3.14 -13.16 -2.53
C SER A 172 3.14 -13.93 -3.85
N GLN A 173 2.36 -15.01 -3.96
CA GLN A 173 2.22 -15.78 -5.20
C GLN A 173 1.62 -14.92 -6.33
N LEU A 174 0.54 -14.18 -6.03
CA LEU A 174 -0.10 -13.30 -7.01
C LEU A 174 0.85 -12.20 -7.48
N ILE A 175 1.55 -11.54 -6.56
CA ILE A 175 2.48 -10.46 -6.90
C ILE A 175 3.66 -10.99 -7.72
N ALA A 176 4.20 -12.17 -7.40
CA ALA A 176 5.25 -12.79 -8.20
C ALA A 176 4.77 -13.05 -9.65
N GLY A 177 3.54 -13.55 -9.83
CA GLY A 177 2.94 -13.76 -11.14
C GLY A 177 2.64 -12.45 -11.90
N LEU A 178 2.28 -11.39 -11.18
CA LEU A 178 1.98 -10.07 -11.75
C LEU A 178 3.23 -9.20 -11.98
N PHE A 179 4.40 -9.61 -11.48
CA PHE A 179 5.61 -8.83 -11.55
C PHE A 179 6.00 -8.40 -12.98
N PRO A 180 5.89 -9.24 -14.03
CA PRO A 180 6.15 -8.80 -15.40
C PRO A 180 5.30 -7.59 -15.81
N HIS A 181 4.05 -7.51 -15.33
CA HIS A 181 3.19 -6.36 -15.59
C HIS A 181 3.55 -5.15 -14.73
N PHE A 182 4.05 -5.34 -13.52
CA PHE A 182 4.59 -4.24 -12.71
C PHE A 182 5.84 -3.64 -13.36
N ALA A 183 6.78 -4.48 -13.79
CA ALA A 183 8.00 -4.07 -14.51
C ALA A 183 7.67 -3.34 -15.82
N ALA A 184 6.65 -3.79 -16.55
CA ALA A 184 6.15 -3.11 -17.75
C ALA A 184 5.36 -1.82 -17.48
N ARG A 185 5.19 -1.42 -16.20
CA ARG A 185 4.38 -0.25 -15.76
C ARG A 185 2.95 -0.28 -16.31
N ASN A 186 2.37 -1.47 -16.37
CA ASN A 186 1.04 -1.71 -16.91
C ASN A 186 -0.07 -1.32 -15.91
N ALA A 187 -1.33 -1.61 -16.23
CA ALA A 187 -2.46 -1.32 -15.35
C ALA A 187 -2.42 -2.11 -14.04
N ALA A 188 -1.67 -3.22 -13.99
CA ALA A 188 -1.54 -4.09 -12.82
C ALA A 188 -1.08 -3.36 -11.55
N SER A 189 -0.22 -2.34 -11.66
CA SER A 189 0.25 -1.57 -10.50
C SER A 189 -0.66 -0.39 -10.13
N ALA A 190 -1.76 -0.18 -10.86
CA ALA A 190 -2.70 0.89 -10.54
C ALA A 190 -3.48 0.57 -9.25
N PRO A 191 -3.67 1.53 -8.32
CA PRO A 191 -4.37 1.29 -7.06
C PRO A 191 -5.78 0.70 -7.22
N ALA A 192 -6.52 1.10 -8.25
CA ALA A 192 -7.84 0.54 -8.56
C ALA A 192 -7.77 -0.94 -8.94
N VAL A 193 -6.75 -1.32 -9.71
CA VAL A 193 -6.56 -2.70 -10.16
C VAL A 193 -6.14 -3.59 -9.00
N LEU A 194 -5.18 -3.13 -8.20
CA LEU A 194 -4.74 -3.81 -6.98
C LEU A 194 -5.87 -3.94 -5.95
N ALA A 195 -6.72 -2.91 -5.80
CA ALA A 195 -7.90 -2.99 -4.97
C ALA A 195 -8.84 -4.11 -5.43
N GLY A 196 -9.13 -4.18 -6.73
CA GLY A 196 -9.99 -5.20 -7.31
C GLY A 196 -9.42 -6.61 -7.19
N ILE A 197 -8.11 -6.77 -7.41
CA ILE A 197 -7.39 -8.04 -7.17
C ILE A 197 -7.50 -8.43 -5.70
N GLY A 198 -7.36 -7.49 -4.76
CA GLY A 198 -7.51 -7.79 -3.34
C GLY A 198 -8.93 -8.22 -2.98
N ILE A 199 -9.96 -7.55 -3.52
CA ILE A 199 -11.36 -8.00 -3.33
C ILE A 199 -11.58 -9.42 -3.88
N ALA A 200 -10.96 -9.75 -5.03
CA ALA A 200 -11.02 -11.11 -5.56
C ALA A 200 -10.24 -12.10 -4.66
N ALA A 201 -9.07 -11.71 -4.16
CA ALA A 201 -8.26 -12.51 -3.25
C ALA A 201 -8.95 -12.76 -1.91
N HIS A 202 -9.78 -11.83 -1.44
CA HIS A 202 -10.62 -12.03 -0.27
C HIS A 202 -11.50 -13.27 -0.40
N GLN A 203 -11.99 -13.61 -1.59
CA GLN A 203 -12.80 -14.82 -1.79
C GLN A 203 -12.04 -16.13 -1.53
N ALA A 204 -10.70 -16.08 -1.47
CA ALA A 204 -9.86 -17.24 -1.18
C ALA A 204 -9.49 -17.36 0.31
N THR A 205 -9.95 -16.46 1.19
CA THR A 205 -9.64 -16.53 2.62
C THR A 205 -10.64 -17.39 3.39
N SER A 206 -10.20 -17.88 4.56
CA SER A 206 -11.05 -18.69 5.44
C SER A 206 -12.22 -17.92 6.08
N TRP A 207 -12.15 -16.58 6.09
CA TRP A 207 -13.17 -15.69 6.66
C TRP A 207 -14.04 -14.97 5.63
N ALA A 208 -13.88 -15.29 4.33
CA ALA A 208 -14.75 -14.77 3.29
C ALA A 208 -16.21 -15.21 3.53
N ALA A 209 -17.07 -14.29 3.97
CA ALA A 209 -18.46 -14.60 4.33
C ALA A 209 -19.44 -14.46 3.15
N THR A 210 -19.04 -13.74 2.09
CA THR A 210 -19.93 -13.38 0.98
C THR A 210 -19.30 -13.68 -0.37
N GLY A 211 -20.03 -14.35 -1.26
CA GLY A 211 -19.60 -14.70 -2.61
C GLY A 211 -19.26 -16.18 -2.77
N THR A 212 -18.72 -16.53 -3.94
CA THR A 212 -18.23 -17.88 -4.21
C THR A 212 -16.81 -17.99 -3.65
N ARG A 213 -16.62 -18.83 -2.62
CA ARG A 213 -15.27 -19.13 -2.11
C ARG A 213 -14.43 -19.70 -3.24
N LEU A 214 -13.23 -19.14 -3.41
CA LEU A 214 -12.26 -19.57 -4.41
C LEU A 214 -11.14 -20.35 -3.74
N SER A 215 -10.57 -21.33 -4.44
CA SER A 215 -9.22 -21.79 -4.12
C SER A 215 -8.17 -20.76 -4.62
N PRO A 216 -6.95 -20.75 -4.06
CA PRO A 216 -5.85 -19.95 -4.60
C PRO A 216 -5.62 -20.18 -6.10
N GLU A 217 -5.75 -21.42 -6.58
CA GLU A 217 -5.59 -21.78 -7.99
C GLU A 217 -6.73 -21.27 -8.87
N GLU A 218 -7.96 -21.26 -8.36
CA GLU A 218 -9.10 -20.65 -9.05
C GLU A 218 -8.92 -19.14 -9.20
N LEU A 219 -8.46 -18.47 -8.16
CA LEU A 219 -8.13 -17.04 -8.21
C LEU A 219 -7.06 -16.74 -9.26
N VAL A 220 -5.97 -17.52 -9.29
CA VAL A 220 -4.90 -17.38 -10.30
C VAL A 220 -5.46 -17.55 -11.70
N ARG A 221 -6.29 -18.60 -11.94
CA ARG A 221 -6.92 -18.84 -13.26
C ARG A 221 -7.88 -17.73 -13.69
N LEU A 222 -8.51 -17.02 -12.75
CA LEU A 222 -9.34 -15.86 -13.08
C LEU A 222 -8.51 -14.65 -13.50
N ILE A 223 -7.33 -14.47 -12.91
CA ILE A 223 -6.46 -13.31 -13.13
C ILE A 223 -5.56 -13.49 -14.36
N GLU A 224 -5.06 -14.71 -14.61
CA GLU A 224 -4.13 -15.03 -15.71
C GLU A 224 -4.56 -14.50 -17.10
N PRO A 225 -5.84 -14.64 -17.54
CA PRO A 225 -6.25 -14.15 -18.86
C PRO A 225 -6.46 -12.63 -18.93
N VAL A 226 -6.30 -11.89 -17.83
CA VAL A 226 -6.53 -10.44 -17.79
C VAL A 226 -5.43 -9.70 -18.56
N ARG A 227 -5.86 -8.80 -19.45
CA ARG A 227 -5.04 -7.90 -20.26
C ARG A 227 -4.66 -6.66 -19.44
N PHE A 228 -3.46 -6.67 -18.89
CA PHE A 228 -2.95 -5.57 -18.07
C PHE A 228 -2.38 -4.40 -18.88
N GLU A 229 -2.29 -4.49 -20.20
CA GLU A 229 -1.84 -3.39 -21.06
C GLU A 229 -2.69 -2.14 -20.82
N ARG A 230 -2.05 -0.96 -20.76
CA ARG A 230 -2.73 0.32 -20.51
C ARG A 230 -3.45 0.84 -21.75
N GLU A 231 -4.43 0.08 -22.22
CA GLU A 231 -5.20 0.37 -23.41
C GLU A 231 -6.68 0.62 -23.09
N ALA A 232 -7.25 1.67 -23.69
CA ALA A 232 -8.63 2.07 -23.45
C ALA A 232 -9.63 0.94 -23.77
N ARG A 233 -9.34 0.10 -24.77
CA ARG A 233 -10.19 -1.06 -25.09
C ARG A 233 -10.41 -1.99 -23.90
N TYR A 234 -9.42 -2.12 -23.01
CA TYR A 234 -9.50 -3.01 -21.85
C TYR A 234 -10.00 -2.30 -20.59
N TRP A 235 -9.49 -1.09 -20.30
CA TRP A 235 -9.65 -0.48 -18.97
C TRP A 235 -10.59 0.71 -18.89
N ASP A 236 -11.03 1.25 -20.03
CA ASP A 236 -11.99 2.36 -20.05
C ASP A 236 -13.35 1.91 -19.49
N GLY A 237 -13.85 2.66 -18.51
CA GLY A 237 -15.08 2.33 -17.79
C GLY A 237 -14.92 1.21 -16.74
N VAL A 238 -13.74 0.61 -16.60
CA VAL A 238 -13.46 -0.44 -15.59
C VAL A 238 -12.56 0.11 -14.48
N ALA A 239 -11.28 0.35 -14.78
CA ALA A 239 -10.30 0.88 -13.82
C ALA A 239 -9.96 2.36 -14.07
N ALA A 240 -10.22 2.85 -15.29
CA ALA A 240 -9.83 4.17 -15.76
C ALA A 240 -10.95 4.80 -16.60
N SER A 241 -10.81 6.10 -16.86
CA SER A 241 -11.58 6.82 -17.87
C SER A 241 -10.67 7.24 -19.01
N ALA A 242 -11.05 6.95 -20.25
CA ALA A 242 -10.35 7.45 -21.44
C ALA A 242 -10.79 8.90 -21.76
N ASN A 243 -9.85 9.74 -22.17
CA ASN A 243 -10.18 11.02 -22.80
C ASN A 243 -10.52 10.83 -24.29
N ALA A 244 -10.87 11.91 -24.99
CA ALA A 244 -11.20 11.88 -26.41
C ALA A 244 -10.06 11.34 -27.32
N SER A 245 -8.81 11.38 -26.87
CA SER A 245 -7.65 10.82 -27.57
C SER A 245 -7.32 9.38 -27.14
N GLY A 246 -8.18 8.71 -26.38
CA GLY A 246 -7.99 7.34 -25.92
C GLY A 246 -6.93 7.17 -24.81
N THR A 247 -6.43 8.27 -24.24
CA THR A 247 -5.47 8.24 -23.13
C THR A 247 -6.20 7.95 -21.83
N LEU A 248 -5.76 6.91 -21.12
CA LEU A 248 -6.38 6.47 -19.87
C LEU A 248 -5.93 7.32 -18.67
N ASN A 249 -6.89 7.74 -17.86
CA ASN A 249 -6.68 8.32 -16.55
C ASN A 249 -7.18 7.37 -15.44
N PHE A 250 -6.27 6.95 -14.56
CA PHE A 250 -6.56 6.09 -13.40
C PHE A 250 -6.82 6.90 -12.11
N GLY A 251 -7.08 8.20 -12.24
CA GLY A 251 -7.12 9.17 -11.13
C GLY A 251 -8.21 8.96 -10.09
N GLY A 252 -9.28 8.20 -10.38
CA GLY A 252 -10.32 7.87 -9.40
C GLY A 252 -9.82 6.95 -8.26
N GLY A 253 -8.70 6.26 -8.47
CA GLY A 253 -8.07 5.46 -7.42
C GLY A 253 -8.93 4.26 -6.97
N ALA A 254 -8.58 3.70 -5.81
CA ALA A 254 -9.14 2.45 -5.30
C ALA A 254 -10.66 2.54 -5.06
N LYS A 255 -11.13 3.60 -4.38
CA LYS A 255 -12.53 3.72 -3.95
C LYS A 255 -13.51 3.83 -5.13
N ASP A 256 -13.11 4.49 -6.21
CA ASP A 256 -14.01 4.79 -7.34
C ASP A 256 -14.16 3.62 -8.33
N SER A 257 -13.12 2.79 -8.44
CA SER A 257 -13.05 1.78 -9.50
C SER A 257 -12.69 0.38 -9.02
N GLY A 258 -12.17 0.22 -7.79
CA GLY A 258 -11.73 -1.08 -7.28
C GLY A 258 -12.83 -2.13 -7.24
N GLY A 259 -14.06 -1.73 -6.86
CA GLY A 259 -15.23 -2.62 -6.91
C GLY A 259 -15.56 -3.10 -8.33
N ARG A 260 -15.55 -2.19 -9.32
CA ARG A 260 -15.80 -2.55 -10.73
C ARG A 260 -14.72 -3.47 -11.30
N VAL A 261 -13.45 -3.25 -10.92
CA VAL A 261 -12.37 -4.17 -11.29
C VAL A 261 -12.60 -5.56 -10.68
N ALA A 262 -13.00 -5.63 -9.40
CA ALA A 262 -13.32 -6.90 -8.76
C ALA A 262 -14.47 -7.63 -9.48
N ASP A 263 -15.53 -6.90 -9.84
CA ASP A 263 -16.67 -7.46 -10.59
C ASP A 263 -16.24 -8.01 -11.96
N ALA A 264 -15.34 -7.31 -12.66
CA ALA A 264 -14.79 -7.77 -13.94
C ALA A 264 -13.87 -9.01 -13.79
N ILE A 265 -13.10 -9.09 -12.70
CA ILE A 265 -12.24 -10.24 -12.41
C ILE A 265 -13.10 -11.46 -12.08
N LEU A 266 -14.01 -11.32 -11.11
CA LEU A 266 -14.85 -12.39 -10.57
C LEU A 266 -15.97 -12.83 -11.53
N GLY A 267 -16.42 -11.95 -12.42
CA GLY A 267 -17.44 -12.22 -13.43
C GLY A 267 -16.86 -12.23 -14.85
N PRO A 268 -16.14 -13.28 -15.28
CA PRO A 268 -15.49 -13.35 -16.60
C PRO A 268 -16.47 -13.21 -17.77
N ASP A 269 -17.72 -13.64 -17.59
CA ASP A 269 -18.77 -13.58 -18.62
C ASP A 269 -19.56 -12.26 -18.62
N THR A 270 -19.22 -11.31 -17.75
CA THR A 270 -19.81 -9.96 -17.78
C THR A 270 -19.18 -9.15 -18.90
N ASP A 271 -19.84 -8.07 -19.33
CA ASP A 271 -19.28 -7.18 -20.35
C ASP A 271 -17.91 -6.61 -19.94
N HIS A 272 -17.76 -6.21 -18.66
CA HIS A 272 -16.48 -5.76 -18.14
C HIS A 272 -15.46 -6.92 -18.03
N GLY A 273 -15.89 -8.12 -17.64
CA GLY A 273 -15.02 -9.29 -17.54
C GLY A 273 -14.46 -9.77 -18.87
N ARG A 274 -15.29 -9.79 -19.92
CA ARG A 274 -14.88 -10.06 -21.30
C ARG A 274 -13.90 -8.99 -21.81
N ARG A 275 -14.23 -7.73 -21.54
CA ARG A 275 -13.43 -6.58 -21.96
C ARG A 275 -12.01 -6.60 -21.44
N ILE A 276 -11.82 -6.82 -20.12
CA ILE A 276 -10.47 -6.91 -19.55
C ILE A 276 -9.70 -8.15 -19.99
N ARG A 277 -10.33 -9.10 -20.68
CA ARG A 277 -9.68 -10.29 -21.27
C ARG A 277 -9.48 -10.16 -22.79
N GLY A 278 -9.96 -9.07 -23.38
CA GLY A 278 -9.83 -8.75 -24.80
C GLY A 278 -10.83 -9.47 -25.72
N TRP A 279 -12.02 -9.77 -25.21
CA TRP A 279 -13.14 -10.35 -25.97
C TRP A 279 -14.12 -9.26 -26.39
#